data_AF-A0A101V7A8-F1
#
_entry.id   AF-A0A101V7A8-F1
#
_cell.length_a   1.000
_cell.length_b   1.000
_cell.length_c   1.000
_cell.angle_alpha   90.00
_cell.angle_beta   90.00
_cell.angle_gamma   90.00
#
_symmetry.space_group_name_H-M   'P 1'
#
loop_
_entity.id
_entity.type
_entity.pdbx_description
1 polymer ?
#
loop_
_entity_poly.entity_id
_entity_poly.type
_entity_poly.pdbx_seq_one_letter_code
_entity_poly.pdbx_strand_id
1 'polypeptide(L)'
;MEAKAPLQVKLMALLLLSAVDDDTAMRVIQKVKAAGITIVTLPSANLYLMGRSDCQPIRRGITRVRELLDNQVNIAYSSDNLRDPFRPFGNLDMLEEALLIAQVAQMGRNIDFDNILKMGTYNAAKGMGLVNYGLEVGNTADLVLLDAPSPKDAIISQANKSYVMKKGKVVAKNIKNSLLI
;
A
#
# COMPACT_ATOMS: atom_id res chain seq x y z
N MET A 1 -29.05 -10.26 -18.27
CA MET A 1 -28.29 -9.45 -17.30
C MET A 1 -28.04 -10.32 -16.08
N GLU A 2 -26.88 -10.96 -16.01
CA GLU A 2 -26.51 -11.72 -14.81
C GLU A 2 -26.14 -10.73 -13.70
N ALA A 3 -26.81 -10.84 -12.56
CA ALA A 3 -26.45 -10.11 -11.36
C ALA A 3 -25.06 -10.62 -10.91
N LYS A 4 -24.02 -9.79 -11.07
CA LYS A 4 -22.72 -10.04 -10.46
C LYS A 4 -22.95 -10.23 -8.96
N ALA A 5 -22.61 -11.41 -8.45
CA ALA A 5 -22.60 -11.70 -7.03
C ALA A 5 -21.89 -10.56 -6.27
N PRO A 6 -22.36 -10.18 -5.07
CA PRO A 6 -21.74 -9.11 -4.31
C PRO A 6 -20.27 -9.44 -4.09
N LEU A 7 -19.36 -8.54 -4.49
CA LEU A 7 -17.94 -8.65 -4.18
C LEU A 7 -17.80 -8.73 -2.67
N GLN A 8 -17.57 -9.94 -2.15
CA GLN A 8 -17.35 -10.16 -0.73
C GLN A 8 -15.98 -9.57 -0.38
N VAL A 9 -15.96 -8.35 0.16
CA VAL A 9 -14.74 -7.66 0.60
C VAL A 9 -14.09 -8.48 1.71
N LYS A 10 -12.89 -9.03 1.43
CA LYS A 10 -12.09 -9.81 2.36
C LYS A 10 -10.73 -9.15 2.50
N LEU A 11 -10.61 -8.27 3.48
CA LEU A 11 -9.35 -7.63 3.88
C LEU A 11 -8.80 -8.32 5.12
N MET A 12 -7.51 -8.66 5.11
CA MET A 12 -6.85 -9.28 6.25
C MET A 12 -5.42 -8.76 6.40
N ALA A 13 -5.03 -8.42 7.63
CA ALA A 13 -3.63 -8.21 7.98
C ALA A 13 -2.97 -9.56 8.30
N LEU A 14 -1.91 -9.92 7.58
CA LEU A 14 -1.27 -11.25 7.68
C LEU A 14 0.14 -11.15 8.26
N LEU A 15 0.22 -10.68 9.50
CA LEU A 15 1.48 -10.31 10.18
C LEU A 15 2.37 -11.53 10.47
N LEU A 16 1.76 -12.64 10.91
CA LEU A 16 2.48 -13.84 11.34
C LEU A 16 3.12 -14.65 10.20
N LEU A 17 2.75 -14.38 8.94
CA LEU A 17 3.35 -15.05 7.78
C LEU A 17 4.87 -14.79 7.68
N SER A 18 5.34 -13.68 8.26
CA SER A 18 6.75 -13.35 8.37
C SER A 18 7.55 -14.25 9.32
N ALA A 19 6.87 -15.01 10.18
CA ALA A 19 7.47 -15.80 11.25
C ALA A 19 7.38 -17.32 11.03
N VAL A 20 6.67 -17.77 10.00
CA VAL A 20 6.57 -19.20 9.63
C VAL A 20 7.62 -19.57 8.60
N ASP A 21 7.93 -20.87 8.50
CA ASP A 21 8.80 -21.43 7.48
C ASP A 21 8.26 -21.23 6.06
N ASP A 22 9.12 -21.39 5.06
CA ASP A 22 8.81 -21.08 3.66
C ASP A 22 7.73 -22.01 3.07
N ASP A 23 7.68 -23.28 3.47
CA ASP A 23 6.67 -24.23 2.99
C ASP A 23 5.28 -23.85 3.52
N THR A 24 5.21 -23.56 4.83
CA THR A 24 3.99 -23.06 5.46
C THR A 24 3.56 -21.74 4.83
N ALA A 25 4.51 -20.82 4.60
CA ALA A 25 4.21 -19.53 3.99
C ALA A 25 3.61 -19.69 2.59
N MET A 26 4.25 -20.49 1.73
CA MET A 26 3.78 -20.74 0.38
C MET A 26 2.38 -21.37 0.37
N ARG A 27 2.13 -22.36 1.24
CA ARG A 27 0.79 -22.95 1.39
C ARG A 27 -0.27 -21.92 1.77
N VAL A 28 0.05 -20.99 2.68
CA VAL A 28 -0.87 -19.91 3.07
C VAL A 28 -1.09 -18.95 1.90
N ILE A 29 -0.04 -18.53 1.20
CA ILE A 29 -0.12 -17.65 0.03
C ILE A 29 -1.05 -18.24 -1.03
N GLN A 30 -0.91 -19.53 -1.36
CA GLN A 30 -1.78 -20.19 -2.33
C GLN A 30 -3.24 -20.24 -1.87
N LYS A 31 -3.50 -20.48 -0.59
CA LYS A 31 -4.87 -20.44 -0.04
C LYS A 31 -5.47 -19.04 -0.09
N VAL A 32 -4.70 -18.01 0.24
CA VAL A 32 -5.12 -16.60 0.16
C VAL A 32 -5.47 -16.24 -1.29
N LYS A 33 -4.62 -16.64 -2.24
CA LYS A 33 -4.84 -16.45 -3.67
C LYS A 33 -6.13 -17.13 -4.14
N ALA A 34 -6.30 -18.42 -3.82
CA ALA A 34 -7.48 -19.19 -4.19
C ALA A 34 -8.78 -18.63 -3.59
N ALA A 35 -8.71 -18.10 -2.36
CA ALA A 35 -9.84 -17.48 -1.68
C ALA A 35 -10.16 -16.06 -2.19
N GLY A 36 -9.32 -15.47 -3.04
CA GLY A 36 -9.48 -14.09 -3.53
C GLY A 36 -9.36 -13.03 -2.43
N ILE A 37 -8.63 -13.32 -1.35
CA ILE A 37 -8.48 -12.42 -0.21
C ILE A 37 -7.47 -11.33 -0.55
N THR A 38 -7.76 -10.10 -0.15
CA THR A 38 -6.81 -8.99 -0.20
C THR A 38 -6.03 -8.93 1.10
N ILE A 39 -4.70 -8.91 1.00
CA ILE A 39 -3.82 -8.69 2.15
C ILE A 39 -3.52 -7.21 2.28
N VAL A 40 -3.49 -6.70 3.52
CA VAL A 40 -2.99 -5.35 3.81
C VAL A 40 -1.77 -5.46 4.72
N THR A 41 -0.65 -4.90 4.27
CA THR A 41 0.56 -4.76 5.09
C THR A 41 0.60 -3.37 5.73
N LEU A 42 1.09 -3.28 6.97
CA LEU A 42 1.01 -2.07 7.79
C LEU A 42 2.43 -1.65 8.19
N PRO A 43 3.26 -1.21 7.24
CA PRO A 43 4.71 -1.21 7.39
C PRO A 43 5.18 -0.38 8.60
N SER A 44 4.64 0.82 8.78
CA SER A 44 5.04 1.73 9.85
C SER A 44 4.53 1.32 11.22
N ALA A 45 3.33 0.74 11.30
CA ALA A 45 2.79 0.16 12.53
C ALA A 45 3.51 -1.14 12.90
N ASN A 46 3.77 -2.02 11.93
CA ASN A 46 4.44 -3.30 12.17
C ASN A 46 5.89 -3.11 12.62
N LEU A 47 6.64 -2.19 12.00
CA LEU A 47 7.98 -1.87 12.49
C LEU A 47 7.98 -1.32 13.93
N TYR A 48 6.94 -0.60 14.33
CA TYR A 48 6.86 -0.01 15.67
C TYR A 48 6.39 -1.01 16.74
N LEU A 49 5.50 -1.94 16.37
CA LEU A 49 4.82 -2.84 17.29
C LEU A 49 5.49 -4.22 17.38
N MET A 50 6.09 -4.70 16.30
CA MET A 50 6.65 -6.04 16.23
C MET A 50 8.08 -6.08 16.77
N GLY A 51 8.55 -7.28 17.13
CA GLY A 51 9.93 -7.49 17.60
C GLY A 51 10.24 -6.97 19.01
N ARG A 52 9.26 -6.41 19.74
CA ARG A 52 9.47 -5.87 21.10
C ARG A 52 9.94 -6.89 22.14
N SER A 53 9.61 -8.16 21.93
CA SER A 53 10.02 -9.27 22.79
C SER A 53 11.13 -10.12 22.17
N ASP A 54 11.65 -9.74 21.01
CA ASP A 54 12.77 -10.46 20.40
C ASP A 54 14.08 -10.14 21.15
N CYS A 55 14.95 -11.13 21.24
CA CYS A 55 16.38 -10.91 21.47
C CYS A 55 17.10 -10.72 20.12
N GLN A 56 18.41 -10.50 20.12
CA GLN A 56 19.16 -10.34 18.87
C GLN A 56 19.20 -11.66 18.07
N PRO A 57 18.90 -11.63 16.75
CA PRO A 57 18.50 -10.46 15.94
C PRO A 57 17.00 -10.09 16.07
N ILE A 58 16.70 -8.79 16.10
CA ILE A 58 15.33 -8.26 16.14
C ILE A 58 14.72 -8.30 14.74
N ARG A 59 13.52 -8.89 14.60
CA ARG A 59 12.84 -9.01 13.30
C ARG A 59 12.25 -7.68 12.80
N ARG A 60 12.07 -7.54 11.48
CA ARG A 60 11.32 -6.40 10.88
C ARG A 60 9.82 -6.48 11.16
N GLY A 61 9.25 -7.69 11.17
CA GLY A 61 7.85 -7.92 11.54
C GLY A 61 6.79 -7.53 10.51
N ILE A 62 7.18 -7.15 9.28
CA ILE A 62 6.26 -6.98 8.15
C ILE A 62 5.99 -8.32 7.47
N THR A 63 4.85 -8.47 6.79
CA THR A 63 4.51 -9.69 6.04
C THR A 63 5.39 -9.89 4.78
N ARG A 64 5.27 -11.05 4.12
CA ARG A 64 6.03 -11.46 2.93
C ARG A 64 5.53 -10.76 1.65
N VAL A 65 5.69 -9.43 1.58
CA VAL A 65 5.14 -8.57 0.51
C VAL A 65 5.53 -9.04 -0.90
N ARG A 66 6.83 -9.30 -1.12
CA ARG A 66 7.36 -9.72 -2.43
C ARG A 66 6.77 -11.06 -2.87
N GLU A 67 6.76 -12.05 -1.98
CA GLU A 67 6.22 -13.39 -2.30
C GLU A 67 4.71 -13.34 -2.59
N LEU A 68 3.95 -12.51 -1.87
CA LEU A 68 2.53 -12.29 -2.15
C LEU A 68 2.31 -11.67 -3.53
N LEU A 69 3.11 -10.65 -3.90
CA LEU A 69 3.06 -10.03 -5.23
C LEU A 69 3.44 -11.02 -6.35
N ASP A 70 4.53 -11.77 -6.16
CA ASP A 70 5.03 -12.73 -7.15
C ASP A 70 4.03 -13.88 -7.39
N ASN A 71 3.24 -14.23 -6.37
CA ASN A 71 2.13 -15.19 -6.47
C ASN A 71 0.79 -14.54 -6.86
N GLN A 72 0.81 -13.29 -7.33
CA GLN A 72 -0.34 -12.54 -7.82
C GLN A 72 -1.47 -12.38 -6.78
N VAL A 73 -1.15 -12.41 -5.48
CA VAL A 73 -2.10 -12.07 -4.43
C VAL A 73 -2.35 -10.57 -4.48
N ASN A 74 -3.61 -10.16 -4.33
CA ASN A 74 -3.91 -8.74 -4.18
C ASN A 74 -3.40 -8.27 -2.82
N ILE A 75 -2.37 -7.43 -2.81
CA ILE A 75 -1.82 -6.85 -1.59
C ILE A 75 -1.84 -5.32 -1.67
N ALA A 76 -2.26 -4.68 -0.59
CA ALA A 76 -2.24 -3.24 -0.40
C ALA A 76 -1.40 -2.87 0.84
N TYR A 77 -1.13 -1.59 1.04
CA TYR A 77 -0.57 -1.09 2.29
C TYR A 77 -1.45 0.00 2.92
N SER A 78 -1.30 0.20 4.22
CA SER A 78 -2.00 1.23 4.99
C SER A 78 -1.12 1.72 6.13
N SER A 79 -1.36 2.96 6.61
CA SER A 79 -0.69 3.51 7.78
C SER A 79 -1.13 2.87 9.10
N ASP A 80 -2.29 2.21 9.10
CA ASP A 80 -3.00 1.70 10.30
C ASP A 80 -3.36 2.83 11.27
N ASN A 81 -2.47 3.12 12.21
CA ASN A 81 -2.66 4.08 13.29
C ASN A 81 -2.11 5.47 12.94
N LEU A 82 -2.78 6.49 13.47
CA LEU A 82 -2.33 7.89 13.43
C LEU A 82 -2.33 8.48 14.84
N ARG A 83 -1.13 8.72 15.40
CA ARG A 83 -0.93 9.45 16.66
C ARG A 83 -1.87 8.99 17.78
N ASP A 84 -1.98 7.69 17.93
CA ASP A 84 -2.82 7.04 18.94
C ASP A 84 -1.95 6.26 19.96
N PRO A 85 -2.56 5.64 20.99
CA PRO A 85 -1.80 4.88 21.99
C PRO A 85 -1.00 3.69 21.45
N PHE A 86 -1.35 3.15 20.28
CA PHE A 86 -0.64 2.04 19.64
C PHE A 86 0.51 2.52 18.79
N ARG A 87 0.39 3.70 18.15
CA ARG A 87 1.48 4.31 17.36
C ARG A 87 1.41 5.84 17.45
N PRO A 88 2.33 6.50 18.19
CA PRO A 88 2.28 7.94 18.41
C PRO A 88 2.77 8.79 17.21
N PHE A 89 3.04 8.18 16.06
CA PHE A 89 3.63 8.83 14.88
C PHE A 89 2.62 8.93 13.72
N GLY A 90 3.02 9.62 12.65
CA GLY A 90 2.32 9.65 11.37
C GLY A 90 1.68 10.99 11.01
N ASN A 91 1.36 11.13 9.72
CA ASN A 91 0.73 12.31 9.09
C ASN A 91 -0.27 11.93 7.97
N LEU A 92 -0.57 10.63 7.81
CA LEU A 92 -1.40 10.06 6.73
C LEU A 92 -0.84 10.24 5.31
N ASP A 93 0.46 10.49 5.15
CA ASP A 93 1.07 10.56 3.83
C ASP A 93 1.35 9.17 3.26
N MET A 94 0.55 8.77 2.27
CA MET A 94 0.68 7.46 1.62
C MET A 94 1.96 7.32 0.77
N LEU A 95 2.65 8.41 0.41
CA LEU A 95 3.98 8.32 -0.22
C LEU A 95 5.08 8.02 0.82
N GLU A 96 4.90 8.45 2.08
CA GLU A 96 5.83 8.07 3.15
C GLU A 96 5.70 6.58 3.46
N GLU A 97 4.46 6.08 3.58
CA GLU A 97 4.21 4.64 3.75
C GLU A 97 4.72 3.84 2.54
N ALA A 98 4.59 4.35 1.31
CA ALA A 98 5.14 3.73 0.10
C ALA A 98 6.67 3.61 0.16
N LEU A 99 7.36 4.68 0.54
CA LEU A 99 8.82 4.69 0.67
C LEU A 99 9.26 3.72 1.76
N LEU A 100 8.53 3.68 2.87
CA LEU A 100 8.82 2.74 3.94
C LEU A 100 8.69 1.29 3.45
N ILE A 101 7.59 0.92 2.77
CA ILE A 101 7.42 -0.41 2.13
C ILE A 101 8.63 -0.74 1.27
N ALA A 102 9.04 0.17 0.39
CA ALA A 102 10.16 -0.05 -0.53
C ALA A 102 11.44 -0.43 0.23
N GLN A 103 11.72 0.24 1.34
CA GLN A 103 12.90 -0.02 2.18
C GLN A 103 12.76 -1.34 2.94
N VAL A 104 11.64 -1.55 3.63
CA VAL A 104 11.49 -2.68 4.56
C VAL A 104 11.27 -4.02 3.87
N ALA A 105 10.60 -4.00 2.71
CA ALA A 105 10.40 -5.16 1.84
C ALA A 105 11.53 -5.36 0.83
N GLN A 106 12.57 -4.50 0.86
CA GLN A 106 13.75 -4.58 -0.02
C GLN A 106 13.34 -4.57 -1.51
N MET A 107 12.56 -3.57 -1.87
CA MET A 107 11.90 -3.36 -3.15
C MET A 107 12.41 -2.07 -3.79
N GLY A 108 13.48 -2.18 -4.59
CA GLY A 108 14.23 -1.02 -5.11
C GLY A 108 14.34 -0.92 -6.63
N ARG A 109 13.76 -1.85 -7.39
CA ARG A 109 13.76 -1.80 -8.86
C ARG A 109 12.63 -0.89 -9.36
N ASN A 110 12.72 -0.35 -10.57
CA ASN A 110 11.65 0.50 -11.14
C ASN A 110 10.28 -0.17 -11.09
N ILE A 111 10.21 -1.45 -11.48
CA ILE A 111 8.99 -2.25 -11.39
C ILE A 111 8.45 -2.40 -9.97
N ASP A 112 9.33 -2.38 -8.97
CA ASP A 112 8.93 -2.46 -7.58
C ASP A 112 8.20 -1.18 -7.15
N PHE A 113 8.65 0.00 -7.59
CA PHE A 113 7.96 1.28 -7.35
C PHE A 113 6.60 1.36 -8.05
N ASP A 114 6.50 0.84 -9.28
CA ASP A 114 5.21 0.74 -9.98
C ASP A 114 4.23 -0.15 -9.22
N ASN A 115 4.70 -1.29 -8.72
CA ASN A 115 3.90 -2.20 -7.91
C ASN A 115 3.49 -1.57 -6.59
N ILE A 116 4.40 -0.88 -5.89
CA ILE A 116 4.09 -0.18 -4.63
C ILE A 116 3.04 0.91 -4.87
N LEU A 117 3.17 1.74 -5.92
CA LEU A 117 2.14 2.74 -6.20
C LEU A 117 0.78 2.09 -6.48
N LYS A 118 0.75 0.95 -7.19
CA LYS A 118 -0.48 0.15 -7.37
C LYS A 118 -1.02 -0.42 -6.06
N MET A 119 -0.16 -0.85 -5.14
CA MET A 119 -0.56 -1.33 -3.81
C MET A 119 -1.34 -0.26 -3.03
N GLY A 120 -0.88 0.99 -3.09
CA GLY A 120 -1.51 2.13 -2.41
C GLY A 120 -2.71 2.74 -3.13
N THR A 121 -3.02 2.28 -4.35
CA THR A 121 -4.11 2.82 -5.18
C THR A 121 -5.05 1.71 -5.65
N TYR A 122 -4.75 1.07 -6.78
CA TYR A 122 -5.60 0.08 -7.44
C TYR A 122 -5.85 -1.16 -6.59
N ASN A 123 -4.84 -1.70 -5.91
CA ASN A 123 -5.00 -2.92 -5.10
C ASN A 123 -5.85 -2.64 -3.86
N ALA A 124 -5.68 -1.46 -3.24
CA ALA A 124 -6.51 -1.00 -2.13
C ALA A 124 -7.97 -0.81 -2.56
N ALA A 125 -8.20 -0.14 -3.70
CA ALA A 125 -9.54 0.05 -4.26
C ALA A 125 -10.23 -1.28 -4.59
N LYS A 126 -9.50 -2.23 -5.19
CA LYS A 126 -9.97 -3.60 -5.44
C LYS A 126 -10.33 -4.31 -4.13
N GLY A 127 -9.48 -4.20 -3.12
CA GLY A 127 -9.71 -4.77 -1.80
C GLY A 127 -10.98 -4.24 -1.14
N MET A 128 -11.22 -2.93 -1.24
CA MET A 128 -12.42 -2.26 -0.72
C MET A 128 -13.68 -2.50 -1.56
N GLY A 129 -13.58 -3.17 -2.71
CA GLY A 129 -14.71 -3.38 -3.62
C GLY A 129 -15.20 -2.10 -4.30
N LEU A 130 -14.33 -1.10 -4.47
CA LEU A 130 -14.70 0.13 -5.15
C LEU A 130 -15.00 -0.14 -6.63
N VAL A 131 -16.10 0.43 -7.10
CA VAL A 131 -16.49 0.44 -8.51
C VAL A 131 -16.17 1.80 -9.12
N ASN A 132 -15.93 1.83 -10.43
CA ASN A 132 -15.62 3.05 -11.19
C ASN A 132 -14.38 3.82 -10.66
N TYR A 133 -13.35 3.09 -10.21
CA TYR A 133 -12.08 3.62 -9.71
C TYR A 133 -10.96 3.42 -10.74
N GLY A 134 -10.15 4.46 -10.96
CA GLY A 134 -9.00 4.43 -11.87
C GLY A 134 -9.11 5.44 -12.99
N LEU A 135 -8.01 5.61 -13.74
CA LEU A 135 -7.91 6.60 -14.82
C LEU A 135 -8.40 6.03 -16.16
N GLU A 136 -9.67 5.64 -16.21
CA GLU A 136 -10.31 5.09 -17.41
C GLU A 136 -11.57 5.90 -17.77
N VAL A 137 -11.87 5.98 -19.06
CA VAL A 137 -13.08 6.68 -19.54
C VAL A 137 -14.33 5.99 -18.98
N GLY A 138 -15.22 6.77 -18.37
CA GLY A 138 -16.43 6.28 -17.71
C GLY A 138 -16.31 6.19 -16.18
N ASN A 139 -15.10 6.21 -15.63
CA ASN A 139 -14.91 6.28 -14.18
C ASN A 139 -15.21 7.68 -13.62
N THR A 140 -15.38 7.76 -12.30
CA THR A 140 -15.51 9.06 -11.64
C THR A 140 -14.20 9.83 -11.79
N ALA A 141 -14.28 11.13 -12.11
CA ALA A 141 -13.12 12.01 -12.24
C ALA A 141 -12.51 12.38 -10.87
N ASP A 142 -12.01 11.35 -10.18
CA ASP A 142 -11.31 11.41 -8.89
C ASP A 142 -9.84 11.06 -9.12
N LEU A 143 -8.94 12.02 -8.90
CA LEU A 143 -7.50 11.79 -9.11
C LEU A 143 -6.63 12.75 -8.28
N VAL A 144 -5.38 12.35 -8.08
CA VAL A 144 -4.35 13.17 -7.46
C VAL A 144 -3.25 13.39 -8.49
N LEU A 145 -2.87 14.65 -8.73
CA LEU A 145 -1.71 14.98 -9.55
C LEU A 145 -0.47 15.07 -8.66
N LEU A 146 0.51 14.20 -8.91
CA LEU A 146 1.81 14.21 -8.25
C LEU A 146 2.81 14.97 -9.12
N ASP A 147 3.60 15.86 -8.50
CA ASP A 147 4.68 16.60 -9.15
C ASP A 147 5.94 15.71 -9.29
N ALA A 148 5.83 14.69 -10.14
CA ALA A 148 6.91 13.76 -10.46
C ALA A 148 6.66 13.07 -11.80
N PRO A 149 7.72 12.75 -12.57
CA PRO A 149 7.58 12.12 -13.88
C PRO A 149 7.38 10.59 -13.82
N SER A 150 7.59 9.97 -12.65
CA SER A 150 7.47 8.52 -12.48
C SER A 150 7.04 8.13 -11.06
N PRO A 151 6.49 6.91 -10.86
CA PRO A 151 6.22 6.38 -9.52
C PRO A 151 7.46 6.34 -8.62
N LYS A 152 8.63 5.99 -9.19
CA LYS A 152 9.90 6.01 -8.46
C LYS A 152 10.23 7.40 -7.95
N ASP A 153 10.19 8.42 -8.81
CA ASP A 153 10.51 9.80 -8.42
C ASP A 153 9.48 10.35 -7.43
N ALA A 154 8.20 9.98 -7.62
CA ALA A 154 7.12 10.34 -6.71
C ALA A 154 7.35 9.81 -5.30
N ILE A 155 7.68 8.52 -5.19
CA ILE A 155 7.90 7.84 -3.91
C ILE A 155 9.21 8.27 -3.26
N ILE A 156 10.33 8.29 -3.98
CA ILE A 156 11.63 8.61 -3.39
C ILE A 156 11.70 10.08 -2.97
N SER A 157 11.25 10.99 -3.82
CA SER A 157 11.36 12.44 -3.57
C SER A 157 10.22 12.99 -2.73
N GLN A 158 9.29 12.14 -2.27
CA GLN A 158 8.08 12.53 -1.55
C GLN A 158 7.35 13.65 -2.30
N ALA A 159 6.96 13.35 -3.54
CA ALA A 159 6.45 14.36 -4.47
C ALA A 159 5.27 15.15 -3.91
N ASN A 160 5.22 16.42 -4.31
CA ASN A 160 4.12 17.30 -3.97
C ASN A 160 2.82 16.79 -4.61
N LYS A 161 1.75 16.71 -3.81
CA LYS A 161 0.40 16.39 -4.30
C LYS A 161 -0.22 17.68 -4.83
N SER A 162 0.19 18.11 -6.01
CA SER A 162 -0.13 19.43 -6.58
C SER A 162 -1.62 19.73 -6.65
N TYR A 163 -2.42 18.73 -7.04
CA TYR A 163 -3.87 18.86 -7.10
C TYR A 163 -4.55 17.58 -6.61
N VAL A 164 -5.66 17.75 -5.89
CA VAL A 164 -6.60 16.68 -5.60
C VAL A 164 -7.92 17.06 -6.25
N MET A 165 -8.42 16.17 -7.11
CA MET A 165 -9.71 16.32 -7.76
C MET A 165 -10.70 15.28 -7.26
N LYS A 166 -11.93 15.71 -6.99
CA LYS A 166 -13.06 14.87 -6.63
C LYS A 166 -14.26 15.25 -7.49
N LYS A 167 -14.85 14.27 -8.19
CA LYS A 167 -15.99 14.43 -9.11
C LYS A 167 -15.76 15.57 -10.12
N GLY A 168 -14.55 15.64 -10.68
CA GLY A 168 -14.16 16.64 -11.68
C GLY A 168 -13.91 18.05 -11.13
N LYS A 169 -13.89 18.23 -9.81
CA LYS A 169 -13.60 19.52 -9.17
C LYS A 169 -12.31 19.46 -8.37
N VAL A 170 -11.48 20.49 -8.46
CA VAL A 170 -10.31 20.65 -7.59
C VAL A 170 -10.79 20.92 -6.16
N VAL A 171 -10.43 20.03 -5.22
CA VAL A 171 -10.79 20.14 -3.80
C VAL A 171 -9.59 20.49 -2.91
N ALA A 172 -8.38 20.26 -3.39
CA ALA A 172 -7.16 20.73 -2.75
C ALA A 172 -6.10 21.08 -3.79
N LYS A 173 -5.25 22.05 -3.47
CA LYS A 173 -4.11 22.49 -4.28
C LYS A 173 -2.93 22.74 -3.36
N ASN A 174 -1.77 22.17 -3.69
CA ASN A 174 -0.51 22.42 -2.99
C ASN A 174 0.50 23.04 -3.95
N ILE A 175 1.14 24.13 -3.53
CA ILE A 175 2.17 24.82 -4.32
C ILE A 175 3.51 24.58 -3.64
N LYS A 176 4.45 23.98 -4.37
CA LYS A 176 5.84 23.84 -3.94
C LYS A 176 6.65 24.97 -4.56
N ASN A 177 7.17 25.86 -3.71
CA ASN A 177 8.12 26.89 -4.14
C ASN A 177 9.52 26.38 -3.87
N SER A 178 10.36 26.36 -4.90
CA SER A 178 11.79 26.11 -4.77
C SER A 178 12.54 27.41 -5.01
N LEU A 179 13.19 27.89 -3.96
CA LEU A 179 14.19 28.95 -4.10
C LEU A 179 15.52 28.27 -4.42
N LEU A 180 16.02 28.50 -5.64
CA LEU A 180 17.39 28.15 -5.98
C LEU A 180 18.28 29.24 -5.37
N ILE A 181 18.98 28.89 -4.29
CA ILE A 181 20.09 29.68 -3.73
C ILE A 181 21.41 29.21 -4.32
#